data_AF-B6SWX0-F1
#
_entry.id   AF-B6SWX0-F1
#
_cell.length_a   1.000
_cell.length_b   1.000
_cell.length_c   1.000
_cell.angle_alpha   90.00
_cell.angle_beta   90.00
_cell.angle_gamma   90.00
#
_symmetry.space_group_name_H-M   'P 1'
#
loop_
_entity.id
_entity.type
_entity.pdbx_description
1 polymer ?
#
loop_
_entity_poly.entity_id
_entity_poly.type
_entity_poly.pdbx_seq_one_letter_code
_entity_poly.pdbx_strand_id
1 'polypeptide(L)' 'MMDCRKRPLPKCIVYGKPKHQGITQLKFQRYKRCVAERAIRKLGGLRVLML' A
#
# COMPACT_ATOMS: atom_id res chain seq x y z
N MET A 1 -0.08 13.49 7.30
CA MET A 1 1.00 13.21 6.32
C MET A 1 0.69 11.92 5.57
N MET A 2 0.27 12.02 4.32
CA MET A 2 -0.04 10.86 3.46
C MET A 2 1.28 10.22 3.02
N ASP A 3 1.56 9.00 3.49
CA ASP A 3 2.73 8.26 2.99
C ASP A 3 2.42 7.79 1.57
N CYS A 4 3.21 8.24 0.60
CA CYS A 4 3.10 7.81 -0.79
C CYS A 4 3.68 6.38 -0.93
N ARG A 5 2.99 5.50 -1.65
CA ARG A 5 3.48 4.14 -1.92
C ARG A 5 4.32 4.15 -3.19
N LYS A 6 5.52 3.59 -3.14
CA LYS A 6 6.30 3.30 -4.35
C LYS A 6 5.78 2.02 -5.02
N ARG A 7 5.63 2.04 -6.34
CA ARG A 7 5.31 0.82 -7.11
C ARG A 7 6.50 -0.15 -7.06
N PRO A 8 6.31 -1.41 -6.66
CA PRO A 8 7.40 -2.39 -6.65
C PRO A 8 7.64 -2.89 -8.08
N LEU A 9 8.56 -2.22 -8.77
CA LEU A 9 8.99 -2.60 -10.12
C LEU A 9 10.51 -2.74 -10.16
N PRO A 10 11.04 -3.76 -10.84
CA PRO A 10 12.47 -3.84 -11.09
C PRO A 10 12.91 -2.63 -11.92
N LYS A 11 13.96 -1.95 -11.46
CA LYS A 11 14.60 -0.81 -12.14
C LYS A 11 13.70 0.41 -12.40
N CYS A 12 12.54 0.52 -11.74
CA CYS A 12 11.62 1.66 -11.92
C CYS A 12 11.12 1.85 -13.36
N ILE A 13 10.97 0.77 -14.14
CA ILE A 13 10.46 0.84 -15.51
C ILE A 13 9.02 0.32 -15.54
N VAL A 14 8.10 1.12 -16.09
CA VAL A 14 6.71 0.71 -16.38
C VAL A 14 6.55 0.58 -17.89
N TYR A 15 6.27 -0.64 -18.35
CA TYR A 15 5.92 -0.89 -19.73
C TYR A 15 4.46 -0.50 -20.02
N GLY A 16 4.17 0.01 -21.22
CA GLY A 16 2.82 0.36 -21.68
C GLY A 16 2.52 1.86 -21.71
N LYS A 17 1.23 2.20 -21.64
CA LYS A 17 0.73 3.57 -21.87
C LYS A 17 1.20 4.58 -20.81
N PRO A 18 1.47 5.85 -21.18
CA PRO A 18 2.06 6.86 -20.29
C PRO A 18 1.24 7.15 -19.02
N LYS A 19 -0.09 6.95 -19.09
CA LYS A 19 -1.02 7.13 -17.96
C LYS A 19 -0.62 6.34 -16.70
N HIS A 20 0.08 5.22 -16.83
CA HIS A 20 0.43 4.34 -15.71
C HIS A 20 1.90 4.39 -15.29
N GLN A 21 2.68 5.33 -15.84
CA GLN A 21 4.12 5.45 -15.58
C GLN A 21 4.48 6.07 -14.21
N GLY A 22 3.50 6.58 -13.45
CA GLY A 22 3.75 7.12 -12.11
C GLY A 22 4.24 6.02 -11.13
N ILE A 23 5.39 6.24 -10.51
CA ILE A 23 6.04 5.25 -9.62
C ILE A 23 6.06 5.69 -8.14
N THR A 24 6.30 6.97 -7.86
CA THR A 24 6.52 7.50 -6.50
C THR A 24 5.31 8.22 -5.92
N GLN A 25 4.42 8.75 -6.76
CA GLN A 25 3.29 9.60 -6.34
C GLN A 25 1.96 8.83 -6.18
N LEU A 26 2.02 7.51 -6.02
CA LEU A 26 0.82 6.69 -5.89
C LEU A 26 0.26 6.81 -4.47
N LYS A 27 -0.96 7.35 -4.37
CA LYS A 27 -1.72 7.36 -3.11
C LYS A 27 -2.25 5.97 -2.83
N PHE A 28 -2.05 5.48 -1.61
CA PHE A 28 -2.66 4.22 -1.20
C PHE A 28 -4.17 4.42 -1.04
N GLN A 29 -4.98 3.55 -1.66
CA GLN A 29 -6.43 3.69 -1.67
C GLN A 29 -7.08 3.48 -0.30
N ARG A 30 -6.41 2.80 0.63
CA ARG A 30 -6.93 2.53 1.98
C ARG A 30 -6.24 3.43 3.00
N TYR A 31 -6.93 3.69 4.11
CA TYR A 31 -6.38 4.46 5.21
C TYR A 31 -5.25 3.67 5.94
N LYS A 32 -4.36 4.38 6.63
CA LYS A 32 -3.23 3.76 7.36
C LYS A 32 -3.68 2.77 8.43
N ARG A 33 -4.86 2.99 9.05
CA ARG A 33 -5.47 2.07 10.04
C ARG A 33 -5.67 0.66 9.49
N CYS A 34 -6.16 0.52 8.25
CA CYS A 34 -6.32 -0.78 7.60
C CYS A 34 -4.99 -1.52 7.36
N VAL A 35 -3.84 -0.82 7.34
CA VAL A 35 -2.51 -1.46 7.25
C VAL A 35 -2.12 -2.02 8.62
N ALA A 36 -2.40 -1.29 9.70
CA ALA A 36 -2.15 -1.74 11.07
C ALA A 36 -3.02 -2.95 11.44
N GLU A 37 -4.30 -2.95 11.05
CA GLU A 37 -5.18 -4.13 11.22
C GLU A 37 -4.64 -5.37 10.50
N ARG A 38 -3.97 -5.19 9.35
CA ARG A 38 -3.34 -6.29 8.63
C ARG A 38 -2.16 -6.91 9.38
N ALA A 39 -1.54 -6.19 10.32
CA ALA A 39 -0.49 -6.73 11.17
C ALA A 39 -1.01 -7.83 12.11
N ILE A 40 -2.30 -7.82 12.44
CA ILE A 40 -2.96 -8.84 13.27
C ILE A 40 -2.99 -10.20 12.56
N ARG A 41 -2.86 -10.27 11.23
CA ARG A 41 -2.62 -11.56 10.55
C ARG A 41 -1.37 -12.28 11.05
N LYS A 42 -0.39 -11.58 11.63
CA LYS A 42 0.78 -12.18 12.26
C LYS A 42 0.51 -12.70 13.67
N LEU A 43 -0.54 -12.22 14.32
CA LEU A 43 -0.99 -12.61 15.67
C LEU A 43 -2.23 -13.49 15.51
N GLY A 44 -2.03 -14.77 15.20
CA GLY A 44 -3.12 -15.73 14.99
C GLY A 44 -4.09 -15.79 16.17
N GLY A 45 -5.39 -15.80 15.89
CA GLY A 45 -6.45 -16.01 16.90
C GLY A 45 -7.10 -14.75 17.49
N LEU A 46 -6.58 -13.55 17.21
CA LEU A 46 -7.16 -12.29 17.72
C LEU A 46 -8.13 -11.65 16.70
N ARG A 47 -9.30 -11.20 17.17
CA ARG A 47 -10.29 -10.46 16.36
C ARG A 47 -10.15 -8.96 16.60
N VAL A 48 -10.33 -8.18 15.52
CA VAL A 48 -10.26 -6.72 15.58
C VAL A 48 -11.54 -6.18 16.23
N LEU A 49 -11.41 -5.60 17.41
CA LEU A 49 -12.44 -4.82 18.07
C LEU A 49 -12.10 -3.35 17.79
N MET A 50 -12.41 -2.88 16.56
CA MET A 50 -12.16 -1.55 15.95
C MET A 50 -10.95 -0.70 16.42
N LEU A 51 -10.13 -0.24 15.46
CA LEU A 51 -9.16 0.87 15.61
C LEU A 51 -9.55 2.11 14.76
#